data_AF-A0A561TZD8-F1
#
_entry.id   AF-A0A561TZD8-F1
#
_cell.length_a   1.000
_cell.length_b   1.000
_cell.length_c   1.000
_cell.angle_alpha   90.00
_cell.angle_beta   90.00
_cell.angle_gamma   90.00
#
_symmetry.space_group_name_H-M   'P 1'
#
loop_
_entity.id
_entity.type
_entity.pdbx_description
1 polymer ?
#
loop_
_entity_poly.entity_id
_entity_poly.type
_entity_poly.pdbx_seq_one_letter_code
_entity_poly.pdbx_strand_id
1 'polypeptide(L)'
;MTYPPQPDPHGAQPGPHPGGWQQGHTPQQGYQYPQQGSDAFWRQVAGGQQQQFPQPPKKSRTGLIVGLVVGGALLLVGGGIAVAFALTAGSQVEAGDCMALRDERGGAMSGADCGSPESDYEVVEVKNDRHAECGDDYVNYTGNKAYCIVLDVKVGDCLTAFQDDEEVLPLKIECSRSEDQVTRIAGGQDPETACGKNEGYYVFSRKTVCFGDVRGI
;
A
#
# COMPACT_ATOMS: atom_id res chain seq x y z
N MET A 1 53.70 3.04 -20.94
CA MET A 1 53.91 4.51 -20.84
C MET A 1 53.40 4.90 -19.47
N THR A 2 54.32 5.32 -18.61
CA THR A 2 54.14 5.54 -17.17
C THR A 2 54.16 7.03 -16.91
N TYR A 3 53.15 7.57 -16.21
CA TYR A 3 53.13 8.94 -15.71
C TYR A 3 53.27 8.97 -14.18
N PRO A 4 53.84 10.05 -13.61
CA PRO A 4 54.46 10.08 -12.29
C PRO A 4 53.48 10.30 -11.13
N PRO A 5 53.89 9.98 -9.88
CA PRO A 5 53.10 10.24 -8.67
C PRO A 5 53.11 11.72 -8.28
N GLN A 6 52.01 12.23 -7.71
CA GLN A 6 51.90 13.61 -7.20
C GLN A 6 51.70 13.62 -5.67
N PRO A 7 52.23 14.64 -4.94
CA PRO A 7 52.56 14.58 -3.52
C PRO A 7 51.41 14.68 -2.51
N ASP A 8 51.82 14.42 -1.28
CA ASP A 8 51.11 13.97 -0.11
C ASP A 8 50.89 15.15 0.91
N PRO A 9 50.63 14.94 2.21
CA PRO A 9 49.49 15.50 2.93
C PRO A 9 49.91 16.55 4.01
N HIS A 10 48.91 17.10 4.70
CA HIS A 10 49.00 17.95 5.91
C HIS A 10 49.23 19.46 5.72
N GLY A 11 48.16 20.22 6.01
CA GLY A 11 48.23 21.62 6.41
C GLY A 11 47.47 21.80 7.73
N ALA A 12 48.20 21.93 8.83
CA ALA A 12 47.68 22.35 10.13
C ALA A 12 47.69 23.88 10.23
N GLN A 13 46.68 24.48 10.86
CA GLN A 13 46.86 25.80 11.48
C GLN A 13 45.93 26.02 12.69
N PRO A 14 46.48 26.27 13.89
CA PRO A 14 45.73 26.66 15.09
C PRO A 14 45.72 28.19 15.28
N GLY A 15 44.68 28.72 15.95
CA GLY A 15 44.52 30.15 16.22
C GLY A 15 43.68 30.41 17.49
N PRO A 16 44.22 31.03 18.55
CA PRO A 16 43.59 31.15 19.88
C PRO A 16 43.21 32.59 20.24
N HIS A 17 42.04 32.87 20.84
CA HIS A 17 41.84 34.14 21.58
C HIS A 17 40.93 34.03 22.82
N PRO A 18 41.13 34.91 23.84
CA PRO A 18 40.84 34.65 25.27
C PRO A 18 39.97 35.71 25.98
N GLY A 19 39.53 35.39 27.22
CA GLY A 19 39.14 36.35 28.28
C GLY A 19 37.68 36.86 28.23
N GLY A 20 36.97 37.15 29.32
CA GLY A 20 37.25 37.15 30.76
C GLY A 20 36.27 38.09 31.52
N TRP A 21 35.61 37.55 32.56
CA TRP A 21 35.14 38.11 33.86
C TRP A 21 34.38 39.46 34.04
N GLN A 22 33.21 39.40 34.73
CA GLN A 22 32.90 39.93 36.10
C GLN A 22 31.37 40.19 36.26
N GLN A 23 30.64 39.45 37.12
CA GLN A 23 30.29 39.68 38.54
C GLN A 23 29.31 40.85 38.84
N GLY A 24 28.17 40.53 39.49
CA GLY A 24 27.20 41.53 39.98
C GLY A 24 25.91 40.97 40.63
N HIS A 25 26.03 40.46 41.86
CA HIS A 25 25.10 40.47 43.04
C HIS A 25 23.54 40.37 42.95
N THR A 26 23.03 39.45 43.82
CA THR A 26 21.71 39.13 44.45
C THR A 26 20.64 40.24 44.64
N PRO A 27 19.32 39.96 44.89
CA PRO A 27 18.79 38.86 45.73
C PRO A 27 17.46 38.16 45.34
N GLN A 28 17.17 37.12 46.14
CA GLN A 28 16.03 36.19 46.15
C GLN A 28 14.64 36.82 45.97
N GLN A 29 13.76 36.12 45.24
CA GLN A 29 12.40 35.80 45.69
C GLN A 29 11.98 34.46 45.10
N GLY A 30 11.54 33.55 45.98
CA GLY A 30 11.13 32.20 45.62
C GLY A 30 9.70 32.13 45.12
N TYR A 31 9.44 31.15 44.27
CA TYR A 31 8.13 30.52 44.14
C TYR A 31 8.33 29.01 43.94
N GLN A 32 7.72 28.24 44.84
CA GLN A 32 7.55 26.79 44.72
C GLN A 32 6.73 26.47 43.48
N TYR A 33 7.24 25.59 42.62
CA TYR A 33 6.43 24.92 41.61
C TYR A 33 5.99 23.54 42.14
N PRO A 34 4.69 23.24 42.18
CA PRO A 34 4.23 21.90 42.48
C PRO A 34 4.37 20.98 41.26
N GLN A 35 4.96 19.81 41.49
CA GLN A 35 4.72 18.61 40.68
C GLN A 35 3.22 18.27 40.75
N GLN A 36 2.52 18.22 39.62
CA GLN A 36 1.27 17.48 39.55
C GLN A 36 0.81 17.18 38.10
N GLY A 37 0.74 15.89 37.78
CA GLY A 37 -0.37 15.31 37.04
C GLY A 37 -0.26 15.26 35.52
N SER A 38 0.43 14.24 35.01
CA SER A 38 0.43 13.77 33.62
C SER A 38 -0.89 13.10 33.15
N ASP A 39 -2.00 13.29 33.86
CA ASP A 39 -3.21 12.47 33.69
C ASP A 39 -4.42 13.27 33.14
N ALA A 40 -4.23 14.56 32.82
CA ALA A 40 -5.30 15.44 32.38
C ALA A 40 -5.62 15.37 30.88
N PHE A 41 -4.68 14.94 30.03
CA PHE A 41 -4.88 14.88 28.57
C PHE A 41 -5.83 13.73 28.16
N TRP A 42 -5.80 12.60 28.87
CA TRP A 42 -6.63 11.42 28.55
C TRP A 42 -8.08 11.50 29.03
N ARG A 43 -8.46 12.51 29.83
CA ARG A 43 -9.82 12.64 30.39
C ARG A 43 -10.79 13.45 29.53
N GLN A 44 -10.36 14.06 28.42
CA GLN A 44 -11.26 14.89 27.59
C GLN A 44 -11.94 14.14 26.42
N VAL A 45 -11.65 12.84 26.20
CA VAL A 45 -12.27 12.05 25.12
C VAL A 45 -13.22 10.97 25.63
N ALA A 46 -13.33 10.80 26.96
CA ALA A 46 -14.14 9.75 27.57
C ALA A 46 -14.96 10.28 28.76
N GLY A 47 -16.18 10.77 28.50
CA GLY A 47 -17.16 10.96 29.58
C GLY A 47 -18.34 11.87 29.29
N GLY A 48 -19.49 11.26 28.96
CA GLY A 48 -20.78 11.76 29.43
C GLY A 48 -21.91 11.77 28.40
N GLN A 49 -22.73 10.71 28.37
CA GLN A 49 -24.16 10.78 28.68
C GLN A 49 -24.69 9.39 29.07
N GLN A 50 -25.33 9.30 30.23
CA GLN A 50 -26.06 8.14 30.73
C GLN A 50 -27.57 8.36 30.65
N GLN A 51 -28.30 7.24 30.54
CA GLN A 51 -29.71 6.95 30.90
C GLN A 51 -30.79 7.01 29.80
N GLN A 52 -31.27 5.84 29.36
CA GLN A 52 -32.54 5.23 29.78
C GLN A 52 -32.67 3.84 29.12
N PHE A 53 -33.04 2.80 29.88
CA PHE A 53 -33.31 1.46 29.35
C PHE A 53 -34.80 1.29 29.02
N PRO A 54 -35.20 1.10 27.75
CA PRO A 54 -36.51 0.58 27.38
C PRO A 54 -36.50 -0.95 27.32
N GLN A 55 -37.60 -1.57 27.75
CA GLN A 55 -37.82 -3.01 27.77
C GLN A 55 -37.69 -3.66 26.37
N PRO A 56 -37.24 -4.93 26.25
CA PRO A 56 -37.04 -5.58 24.97
C PRO A 56 -38.37 -5.83 24.24
N PRO A 57 -38.56 -5.31 23.01
CA PRO A 57 -39.75 -5.61 22.22
C PRO A 57 -39.71 -7.06 21.70
N LYS A 58 -40.86 -7.73 21.79
CA LYS A 58 -41.09 -9.10 21.32
C LYS A 58 -40.87 -9.20 19.81
N LYS A 59 -40.09 -10.21 19.38
CA LYS A 59 -39.80 -10.56 18.00
C LYS A 59 -41.07 -10.64 17.14
N SER A 60 -41.13 -9.87 16.05
CA SER A 60 -41.96 -10.15 14.88
C SER A 60 -41.06 -10.50 13.70
N ARG A 61 -41.38 -11.60 13.00
CA ARG A 61 -40.63 -12.14 11.85
C ARG A 61 -41.01 -11.44 10.54
N THR A 62 -41.20 -10.12 10.58
CA THR A 62 -41.68 -9.33 9.44
C THR A 62 -40.60 -8.39 8.87
N GLY A 63 -39.52 -8.13 9.62
CA GLY A 63 -38.40 -7.27 9.18
C GLY A 63 -37.38 -7.93 8.24
N LEU A 64 -37.44 -9.25 8.04
CA LEU A 64 -36.48 -9.99 7.21
C LEU A 64 -36.66 -9.73 5.70
N ILE A 65 -37.84 -9.28 5.28
CA ILE A 65 -38.16 -9.08 3.85
C ILE A 65 -37.77 -7.65 3.39
N VAL A 66 -37.88 -6.64 4.26
CA VAL A 66 -37.51 -5.25 3.91
C VAL A 66 -35.98 -5.03 3.96
N GLY A 67 -35.27 -5.75 4.84
CA GLY A 67 -33.80 -5.72 4.87
C GLY A 67 -33.12 -6.26 3.61
N LEU A 68 -33.80 -7.15 2.87
CA LEU A 68 -33.25 -7.77 1.65
C LEU A 68 -33.31 -6.82 0.44
N VAL A 69 -34.27 -5.89 0.40
CA VAL A 69 -34.42 -4.92 -0.71
C VAL A 69 -33.47 -3.74 -0.56
N VAL A 70 -33.19 -3.28 0.67
CA VAL A 70 -32.21 -2.21 0.92
C VAL A 70 -30.77 -2.76 0.90
N GLY A 71 -30.55 -3.99 1.34
CA GLY A 71 -29.26 -4.68 1.22
C GLY A 71 -28.84 -4.93 -0.24
N GLY A 72 -29.79 -5.16 -1.15
CA GLY A 72 -29.51 -5.32 -2.58
C GLY A 72 -29.09 -4.02 -3.29
N ALA A 73 -29.47 -2.85 -2.77
CA ALA A 73 -29.14 -1.56 -3.39
C ALA A 73 -27.77 -1.01 -2.96
N LEU A 74 -27.22 -1.46 -1.83
CA LEU A 74 -25.89 -1.06 -1.35
C LEU A 74 -24.74 -1.91 -1.93
N LEU A 75 -25.04 -3.04 -2.57
CA LEU A 75 -24.06 -3.84 -3.32
C LEU A 75 -23.54 -3.14 -4.59
N LEU A 76 -24.12 -2.00 -4.99
CA LEU A 76 -23.66 -1.25 -6.15
C LEU A 76 -22.59 -0.18 -5.83
N VAL A 77 -22.21 0.02 -4.56
CA VAL A 77 -21.24 1.08 -4.18
C VAL A 77 -20.09 0.60 -3.27
N GLY A 78 -20.12 -0.63 -2.72
CA GLY A 78 -18.96 -1.13 -2.01
C GLY A 78 -19.19 -2.50 -1.36
N GLY A 79 -18.52 -3.52 -1.87
CA GLY A 79 -18.53 -4.86 -1.30
C GLY A 79 -18.59 -5.93 -2.37
N GLY A 80 -17.42 -6.43 -2.75
CA GLY A 80 -17.28 -7.49 -3.76
C GLY A 80 -18.16 -8.69 -3.43
N ILE A 81 -18.93 -9.11 -4.44
CA ILE A 81 -19.50 -10.45 -4.44
C ILE A 81 -18.34 -11.38 -4.79
N ALA A 82 -17.74 -12.00 -3.79
CA ALA A 82 -16.86 -13.15 -4.01
C ALA A 82 -17.73 -14.31 -4.52
N VAL A 83 -17.92 -14.37 -5.84
CA VAL A 83 -18.45 -15.57 -6.49
C VAL A 83 -17.29 -16.55 -6.56
N ALA A 84 -17.25 -17.47 -5.59
CA ALA A 84 -16.34 -18.60 -5.62
C ALA A 84 -16.66 -19.50 -6.82
N PHE A 85 -15.96 -19.29 -7.93
CA PHE A 85 -15.92 -20.24 -9.02
C PHE A 85 -14.70 -21.14 -8.84
N ALA A 86 -14.94 -22.37 -8.39
CA ALA A 86 -13.97 -23.44 -8.47
C ALA A 86 -13.64 -23.69 -9.96
N LEU A 87 -12.53 -23.16 -10.44
CA LEU A 87 -12.12 -23.24 -11.84
C LEU A 87 -11.43 -24.56 -12.14
N THR A 88 -12.23 -25.54 -12.54
CA THR A 88 -11.78 -26.60 -13.42
C THR A 88 -11.67 -26.06 -14.85
N ALA A 89 -10.44 -25.93 -15.35
CA ALA A 89 -10.03 -25.79 -16.76
C ALA A 89 -11.17 -25.54 -17.77
N GLY A 90 -11.45 -24.28 -18.11
CA GLY A 90 -12.31 -23.95 -19.25
C GLY A 90 -13.17 -22.68 -19.16
N SER A 91 -13.18 -21.98 -18.03
CA SER A 91 -13.84 -20.66 -17.95
C SER A 91 -12.97 -19.60 -18.60
N GLN A 92 -13.58 -18.80 -19.47
CA GLN A 92 -12.97 -17.59 -20.01
C GLN A 92 -12.78 -16.59 -18.86
N VAL A 93 -11.58 -16.04 -18.70
CA VAL A 93 -11.32 -14.98 -17.71
C VAL A 93 -12.01 -13.69 -18.18
N GLU A 94 -12.76 -13.05 -17.29
CA GLU A 94 -13.51 -11.82 -17.55
C GLU A 94 -13.06 -10.66 -16.65
N ALA A 95 -13.57 -9.46 -16.90
CA ALA A 95 -13.28 -8.32 -16.04
C ALA A 95 -13.88 -8.54 -14.64
N GLY A 96 -13.09 -8.29 -13.60
CA GLY A 96 -13.38 -8.56 -12.20
C GLY A 96 -12.82 -9.89 -11.69
N ASP A 97 -12.37 -10.78 -12.58
CA ASP A 97 -11.68 -12.01 -12.18
C ASP A 97 -10.24 -11.72 -11.78
N CYS A 98 -9.69 -12.59 -10.94
CA CYS A 98 -8.27 -12.58 -10.63
C CYS A 98 -7.55 -13.80 -11.20
N MET A 99 -6.25 -13.66 -11.42
CA MET A 99 -5.46 -14.64 -12.14
C MET A 99 -4.01 -14.69 -11.65
N ALA A 100 -3.44 -15.88 -11.80
CA ALA A 100 -2.01 -16.13 -11.71
C ALA A 100 -1.41 -16.12 -13.11
N LEU A 101 -0.28 -15.47 -13.28
CA LEU A 101 0.53 -15.62 -14.49
C LEU A 101 1.49 -16.79 -14.32
N ARG A 102 1.81 -17.45 -15.44
CA ARG A 102 2.80 -18.53 -15.42
C ARG A 102 4.20 -18.00 -15.11
N ASP A 103 4.54 -16.84 -15.68
CA ASP A 103 5.81 -16.16 -15.53
C ASP A 103 5.66 -14.66 -15.85
N GLU A 104 6.70 -13.90 -15.54
CA GLU A 104 6.76 -12.44 -15.66
C GLU A 104 6.62 -11.90 -17.09
N ARG A 105 6.69 -12.75 -18.13
CA ARG A 105 6.44 -12.31 -19.51
C ARG A 105 4.96 -12.32 -19.88
N GLY A 106 4.10 -12.77 -18.97
CA GLY A 106 2.67 -12.95 -19.21
C GLY A 106 2.35 -14.09 -20.19
N GLY A 107 1.36 -13.85 -21.05
CA GLY A 107 0.78 -14.83 -21.96
C GLY A 107 -0.19 -15.78 -21.25
N ALA A 108 0.34 -16.93 -20.82
CA ALA A 108 -0.46 -17.99 -20.22
C ALA A 108 -0.86 -17.63 -18.78
N MET A 109 -2.15 -17.79 -18.48
CA MET A 109 -2.74 -17.42 -17.21
C MET A 109 -3.74 -18.47 -16.73
N SER A 110 -3.93 -18.55 -15.42
CA SER A 110 -4.95 -19.37 -14.77
C SER A 110 -5.73 -18.51 -13.79
N GLY A 111 -7.05 -18.69 -13.71
CA GLY A 111 -7.84 -17.97 -12.71
C GLY A 111 -7.45 -18.38 -11.29
N ALA A 112 -7.57 -17.43 -10.37
CA ALA A 112 -7.23 -17.54 -8.96
C ALA A 112 -8.27 -16.82 -8.09
N ASP A 113 -8.29 -17.13 -6.79
CA ASP A 113 -9.15 -16.41 -5.85
C ASP A 113 -8.54 -15.03 -5.56
N CYS A 114 -9.31 -13.96 -5.81
CA CYS A 114 -8.84 -12.58 -5.52
C CYS A 114 -8.40 -12.42 -4.06
N GLY A 115 -7.25 -11.79 -3.84
CA GLY A 115 -6.60 -11.59 -2.56
C GLY A 115 -5.83 -12.81 -2.02
N SER A 116 -5.84 -13.94 -2.74
CA SER A 116 -5.05 -15.12 -2.37
C SER A 116 -3.56 -14.90 -2.66
N PRO A 117 -2.65 -15.67 -2.04
CA PRO A 117 -1.23 -15.61 -2.35
C PRO A 117 -0.90 -15.92 -3.81
N GLU A 118 -1.71 -16.73 -4.48
CA GLU A 118 -1.51 -17.20 -5.86
C GLU A 118 -2.06 -16.23 -6.91
N SER A 119 -2.90 -15.28 -6.51
CA SER A 119 -3.49 -14.30 -7.41
C SER A 119 -2.53 -13.13 -7.62
N ASP A 120 -1.94 -13.03 -8.81
CA ASP A 120 -0.99 -11.97 -9.17
C ASP A 120 -1.73 -10.68 -9.60
N TYR A 121 -2.84 -10.82 -10.33
CA TYR A 121 -3.51 -9.73 -11.01
C TYR A 121 -5.03 -9.83 -10.96
N GLU A 122 -5.70 -8.68 -10.89
CA GLU A 122 -7.12 -8.50 -11.21
C GLU A 122 -7.26 -8.03 -12.66
N VAL A 123 -8.16 -8.64 -13.43
CA VAL A 123 -8.51 -8.18 -14.78
C VAL A 123 -9.50 -7.04 -14.67
N VAL A 124 -9.13 -5.84 -15.09
CA VAL A 124 -10.02 -4.68 -15.04
C VAL A 124 -10.82 -4.47 -16.33
N GLU A 125 -10.30 -4.95 -17.46
CA GLU A 125 -10.97 -4.88 -18.76
C GLU A 125 -10.45 -5.98 -19.71
N VAL A 126 -11.32 -6.48 -20.59
CA VAL A 126 -10.95 -7.43 -21.65
C VAL A 126 -11.32 -6.85 -23.01
N LYS A 127 -10.33 -6.76 -23.90
CA LYS A 127 -10.48 -6.22 -25.26
C LYS A 127 -10.28 -7.34 -26.28
N ASN A 128 -11.17 -7.41 -27.27
CA ASN A 128 -11.10 -8.40 -28.36
C ASN A 128 -10.16 -7.94 -29.50
N ASP A 129 -9.05 -7.32 -29.15
CA ASP A 129 -7.99 -6.91 -30.06
C ASP A 129 -6.65 -7.04 -29.32
N ARG A 130 -5.72 -7.79 -29.92
CA ARG A 130 -4.38 -8.05 -29.38
C ARG A 130 -3.42 -6.86 -29.49
N HIS A 131 -3.86 -5.75 -30.07
CA HIS A 131 -3.09 -4.50 -30.13
C HIS A 131 -3.76 -3.39 -29.31
N ALA A 132 -4.81 -3.73 -28.55
CA ALA A 132 -5.46 -2.74 -27.73
C ALA A 132 -4.59 -2.36 -26.53
N GLU A 133 -4.51 -1.05 -26.28
CA GLU A 133 -3.77 -0.47 -25.16
C GLU A 133 -4.65 -0.38 -23.91
N CYS A 134 -4.04 -0.36 -22.72
CA CYS A 134 -4.73 -0.30 -21.43
C CYS A 134 -4.43 0.97 -20.61
N GLY A 135 -3.90 2.01 -21.26
CA GLY A 135 -3.50 3.23 -20.58
C GLY A 135 -2.40 2.94 -19.56
N ASP A 136 -2.61 3.33 -18.30
CA ASP A 136 -1.66 3.11 -17.21
C ASP A 136 -1.72 1.68 -16.61
N ASP A 137 -2.68 0.85 -17.04
CA ASP A 137 -2.75 -0.53 -16.59
C ASP A 137 -1.85 -1.44 -17.44
N TYR A 138 -1.33 -2.51 -16.85
CA TYR A 138 -0.57 -3.49 -17.60
C TYR A 138 -1.44 -4.25 -18.59
N VAL A 139 -0.79 -4.78 -19.64
CA VAL A 139 -1.46 -5.57 -20.67
C VAL A 139 -0.91 -6.99 -20.69
N ASN A 140 -1.80 -7.96 -20.53
CA ASN A 140 -1.50 -9.35 -20.84
C ASN A 140 -2.18 -9.77 -22.15
N TYR A 141 -1.48 -10.47 -23.03
CA TYR A 141 -2.02 -10.90 -24.32
C TYR A 141 -2.23 -12.42 -24.36
N THR A 142 -3.45 -12.85 -24.70
CA THR A 142 -3.75 -14.26 -24.92
C THR A 142 -4.62 -14.43 -26.17
N GLY A 143 -4.10 -15.12 -27.18
CA GLY A 143 -4.80 -15.29 -28.46
C GLY A 143 -5.00 -13.96 -29.19
N ASN A 144 -6.26 -13.58 -29.43
CA ASN A 144 -6.60 -12.28 -30.04
C ASN A 144 -7.08 -11.23 -29.04
N LYS A 145 -6.95 -11.51 -27.74
CA LYS A 145 -7.44 -10.64 -26.67
C LYS A 145 -6.29 -9.95 -25.95
N ALA A 146 -6.55 -8.73 -25.51
CA ALA A 146 -5.74 -7.98 -24.55
C ALA A 146 -6.52 -7.89 -23.23
N TYR A 147 -5.85 -8.19 -22.13
CA TYR A 147 -6.38 -8.13 -20.77
C TYR A 147 -5.69 -6.97 -20.06
N CYS A 148 -6.45 -5.92 -19.73
CA CYS A 148 -5.98 -4.82 -18.92
C CYS A 148 -6.01 -5.27 -17.46
N ILE A 149 -4.87 -5.25 -16.80
CA ILE A 149 -4.66 -5.93 -15.52
C ILE A 149 -3.97 -5.01 -14.52
N VAL A 150 -4.34 -5.17 -13.25
CA VAL A 150 -3.76 -4.42 -12.12
C VAL A 150 -3.31 -5.40 -11.05
N LEU A 151 -2.23 -5.10 -10.35
CA LEU A 151 -1.67 -5.99 -9.32
C LEU A 151 -2.71 -6.32 -8.23
N ASP A 152 -2.96 -7.60 -7.96
CA ASP A 152 -3.80 -8.06 -6.85
C ASP A 152 -2.97 -8.27 -5.58
N VAL A 153 -2.62 -7.15 -4.96
CA VAL A 153 -1.71 -7.09 -3.82
C VAL A 153 -2.37 -6.44 -2.60
N LYS A 154 -1.86 -6.80 -1.42
CA LYS A 154 -2.08 -6.09 -0.15
C LYS A 154 -0.75 -5.68 0.48
N VAL A 155 -0.80 -4.75 1.43
CA VAL A 155 0.38 -4.39 2.23
C VAL A 155 0.96 -5.63 2.90
N GLY A 156 2.27 -5.81 2.73
CA GLY A 156 3.02 -6.97 3.21
C GLY A 156 3.24 -8.08 2.17
N ASP A 157 2.53 -8.06 1.04
CA ASP A 157 2.81 -8.97 -0.06
C ASP A 157 4.19 -8.66 -0.67
N CYS A 158 4.88 -9.69 -1.14
CA CYS A 158 6.21 -9.57 -1.70
C CYS A 158 6.20 -9.85 -3.18
N LEU A 159 6.99 -9.08 -3.91
CA LEU A 159 7.01 -9.08 -5.37
C LEU A 159 8.35 -9.58 -5.90
N THR A 160 8.38 -10.02 -7.15
CA THR A 160 9.64 -10.10 -7.90
C THR A 160 10.35 -8.75 -7.87
N ALA A 161 11.68 -8.76 -7.92
CA ALA A 161 12.46 -7.54 -7.94
C ALA A 161 12.00 -6.61 -9.08
N PHE A 162 11.90 -5.32 -8.78
CA PHE A 162 11.55 -4.30 -9.75
C PHE A 162 12.50 -4.34 -10.96
N GLN A 163 11.91 -4.18 -12.15
CA GLN A 163 12.61 -4.08 -13.41
C GLN A 163 12.11 -2.84 -14.16
N ASP A 164 13.02 -2.09 -14.76
CA ASP A 164 12.68 -0.95 -15.62
C ASP A 164 12.10 -1.38 -16.99
N ASP A 165 12.10 -2.68 -17.28
CA ASP A 165 11.58 -3.26 -18.52
C ASP A 165 10.06 -3.45 -18.42
N GLU A 166 9.30 -2.68 -19.18
CA GLU A 166 7.83 -2.72 -19.22
C GLU A 166 7.28 -4.05 -19.76
N GLU A 167 8.11 -4.89 -20.40
CA GLU A 167 7.73 -6.24 -20.81
C GLU A 167 7.78 -7.26 -19.65
N VAL A 168 8.34 -6.87 -18.50
CA VAL A 168 8.48 -7.72 -17.32
C VAL A 168 7.46 -7.34 -16.26
N LEU A 169 6.46 -8.19 -16.10
CA LEU A 169 5.36 -8.04 -15.16
C LEU A 169 5.77 -8.49 -13.75
N PRO A 170 5.61 -7.65 -12.71
CA PRO A 170 5.89 -8.06 -11.35
C PRO A 170 4.97 -9.19 -10.89
N LEU A 171 5.50 -10.25 -10.27
CA LEU A 171 4.71 -11.36 -9.74
C LEU A 171 4.75 -11.41 -8.22
N LYS A 172 3.71 -11.96 -7.60
CA LYS A 172 3.77 -12.25 -6.17
C LYS A 172 4.63 -13.46 -5.92
N ILE A 173 5.53 -13.35 -4.95
CA ILE A 173 6.42 -14.43 -4.55
C ILE A 173 6.54 -14.49 -3.03
N GLU A 174 7.03 -15.63 -2.55
CA GLU A 174 7.41 -15.80 -1.15
C GLU A 174 8.43 -14.73 -0.72
N CYS A 175 8.14 -14.01 0.37
CA CYS A 175 8.99 -12.94 0.88
C CYS A 175 10.44 -13.38 1.19
N SER A 176 10.65 -14.65 1.51
CA SER A 176 11.99 -15.22 1.73
C SER A 176 12.89 -15.18 0.48
N ARG A 177 12.33 -14.96 -0.70
CA ARG A 177 13.02 -14.90 -2.00
C ARG A 177 12.87 -13.53 -2.67
N SER A 178 12.25 -12.57 -1.99
CA SER A 178 11.94 -11.26 -2.53
C SER A 178 12.89 -10.21 -1.98
N GLU A 179 13.16 -9.21 -2.79
CA GLU A 179 13.80 -7.97 -2.36
C GLU A 179 12.76 -6.88 -2.12
N ASP A 180 11.57 -6.96 -2.72
CA ASP A 180 10.56 -5.89 -2.69
C ASP A 180 9.27 -6.33 -1.96
N GLN A 181 8.85 -5.54 -0.97
CA GLN A 181 7.58 -5.71 -0.26
C GLN A 181 6.67 -4.52 -0.48
N VAL A 182 5.38 -4.79 -0.70
CA VAL A 182 4.34 -3.76 -0.79
C VAL A 182 4.19 -3.07 0.56
N THR A 183 4.49 -1.78 0.62
CA THR A 183 4.44 -0.97 1.85
C THR A 183 3.14 -0.18 1.96
N ARG A 184 2.53 0.18 0.82
CA ARG A 184 1.30 0.98 0.77
C ARG A 184 0.56 0.76 -0.54
N ILE A 185 -0.76 0.91 -0.47
CA ILE A 185 -1.63 1.02 -1.63
C ILE A 185 -2.45 2.29 -1.46
N ALA A 186 -2.32 3.22 -2.39
CA ALA A 186 -3.08 4.46 -2.41
C ALA A 186 -4.06 4.47 -3.58
N GLY A 187 -5.22 5.11 -3.41
CA GLY A 187 -6.09 5.42 -4.53
C GLY A 187 -5.54 6.57 -5.37
N GLY A 188 -5.78 6.54 -6.67
CA GLY A 188 -5.26 7.56 -7.61
C GLY A 188 -3.93 7.15 -8.25
N GLN A 189 -3.29 8.11 -8.92
CA GLN A 189 -2.16 7.86 -9.83
C GLN A 189 -0.95 8.76 -9.57
N ASP A 190 -0.92 9.46 -8.44
CA ASP A 190 0.16 10.40 -8.10
C ASP A 190 1.15 9.73 -7.12
N PRO A 191 2.26 9.15 -7.62
CA PRO A 191 3.21 8.45 -6.77
C PRO A 191 3.97 9.38 -5.82
N GLU A 192 4.15 10.66 -6.18
CA GLU A 192 4.89 11.61 -5.33
C GLU A 192 4.17 11.91 -4.01
N THR A 193 2.84 11.86 -4.04
CA THR A 193 2.02 12.04 -2.83
C THR A 193 1.67 10.71 -2.16
N ALA A 194 1.60 9.62 -2.94
CA ALA A 194 1.29 8.29 -2.42
C ALA A 194 2.45 7.64 -1.66
N CYS A 195 3.65 7.66 -2.25
CA CYS A 195 4.80 6.85 -1.84
C CYS A 195 5.88 7.66 -1.10
N GLY A 196 6.67 6.97 -0.29
CA GLY A 196 7.83 7.54 0.39
C GLY A 196 8.96 7.89 -0.57
N LYS A 197 9.84 8.83 -0.16
CA LYS A 197 10.93 9.36 -0.98
C LYS A 197 11.92 8.30 -1.52
N ASN A 198 12.02 7.15 -0.86
CA ASN A 198 12.92 6.06 -1.23
C ASN A 198 12.17 4.78 -1.61
N GLU A 199 10.86 4.88 -1.86
CA GLU A 199 10.05 3.74 -2.30
C GLU A 199 9.98 3.70 -3.82
N GLY A 200 9.99 2.48 -4.37
CA GLY A 200 9.55 2.25 -5.74
C GLY A 200 8.03 2.25 -5.83
N TYR A 201 7.50 2.38 -7.03
CA TYR A 201 6.05 2.39 -7.25
C TYR A 201 5.63 1.78 -8.58
N TYR A 202 4.42 1.22 -8.58
CA TYR A 202 3.65 0.89 -9.78
C TYR A 202 2.39 1.76 -9.82
N VAL A 203 2.14 2.42 -10.94
CA VAL A 203 0.94 3.25 -11.14
C VAL A 203 -0.02 2.49 -12.04
N PHE A 204 -1.28 2.43 -11.63
CA PHE A 204 -2.40 1.85 -12.37
C PHE A 204 -3.50 2.90 -12.51
N SER A 205 -4.47 2.68 -13.38
CA SER A 205 -5.60 3.61 -13.62
C SER A 205 -6.41 3.95 -12.36
N ARG A 206 -6.44 3.05 -11.37
CA ARG A 206 -7.25 3.18 -10.15
C ARG A 206 -6.44 3.33 -8.86
N LYS A 207 -5.15 3.00 -8.89
CA LYS A 207 -4.32 2.92 -7.68
C LYS A 207 -2.84 3.08 -7.96
N THR A 208 -2.10 3.47 -6.93
CA THR A 208 -0.63 3.39 -6.88
C THR A 208 -0.24 2.37 -5.82
N VAL A 209 0.66 1.46 -6.19
CA VAL A 209 1.26 0.47 -5.29
C VAL A 209 2.68 0.92 -4.99
N CYS A 210 2.97 1.20 -3.72
CA CYS A 210 4.32 1.53 -3.27
C CYS A 210 5.00 0.28 -2.73
N PHE A 211 6.28 0.13 -3.00
CA PHE A 211 7.10 -0.97 -2.49
C PHE A 211 8.48 -0.48 -2.06
N GLY A 212 9.10 -1.23 -1.17
CA GLY A 212 10.46 -0.98 -0.70
C GLY A 212 11.16 -2.28 -0.33
N ASP A 213 12.44 -2.19 0.06
CA ASP A 213 13.22 -3.37 0.40
C ASP A 213 12.58 -4.13 1.56
N VAL A 214 12.42 -5.46 1.43
CA VAL A 214 11.96 -6.37 2.50
C VAL A 214 12.81 -6.19 3.77
N ARG A 215 14.08 -5.76 3.63
CA ARG A 215 15.01 -5.50 4.74
C ARG A 215 14.86 -4.12 5.40
N GLY A 216 13.99 -3.24 4.87
CA GLY A 216 13.58 -1.99 5.51
C GLY A 216 14.68 -0.95 5.68
N ILE A 217 15.53 -0.73 4.66
CA ILE A 217 16.63 0.25 4.71
C ILE A 217 16.14 1.66 4.38
#